data_AF-A0A952LQU3-F1
#
_entry.id   AF-A0A952LQU3-F1
#
_cell.length_a   1.000
_cell.length_b   1.000
_cell.length_c   1.000
_cell.angle_alpha   90.00
_cell.angle_beta   90.00
_cell.angle_gamma   90.00
#
_symmetry.space_group_name_H-M   'P 1'
#
loop_
_entity.id
_entity.type
_entity.pdbx_description
1 polymer ?
#
loop_
_entity_poly.entity_id
_entity_poly.type
_entity_poly.pdbx_seq_one_letter_code
_entity_poly.pdbx_strand_id
1 'polypeptide(L)'
;MNLLNEILSSQNGTIVRQLAGQFGLNDQQAQMAVNQMLPALARGVRNNTQTESGLQSLMSALQQGNHSRYINQPSSLADPATKIDGNAILGHIFGSKDVSRRVASRAEKETGIGSTVLKQMLPVL
;
A
#
# COMPACT_ATOMS: atom_id res chain seq x y z
N MET A 1 -7.84 -6.77 -19.33
CA MET A 1 -7.32 -5.58 -18.62
C MET A 1 -8.01 -5.54 -17.26
N ASN A 2 -7.26 -5.55 -16.15
CA ASN A 2 -7.82 -5.72 -14.80
C ASN A 2 -8.53 -4.44 -14.33
N LEU A 3 -9.73 -4.60 -13.75
CA LEU A 3 -10.49 -3.53 -13.07
C LEU A 3 -9.63 -2.76 -12.05
N LEU A 4 -8.73 -3.48 -11.37
CA LEU A 4 -7.73 -2.89 -10.48
C LEU A 4 -6.84 -1.88 -11.20
N ASN A 5 -6.41 -2.14 -12.44
CA ASN A 5 -5.58 -1.19 -13.17
C ASN A 5 -6.35 0.07 -13.59
N GLU A 6 -7.65 0.01 -13.88
CA GLU A 6 -8.45 1.19 -14.23
C GLU A 6 -8.75 2.07 -13.01
N ILE A 7 -9.07 1.45 -11.87
CA ILE A 7 -9.26 2.14 -10.58
C ILE A 7 -7.93 2.75 -10.12
N LEU A 8 -6.82 2.04 -10.30
CA LEU A 8 -5.49 2.54 -10.01
C LEU A 8 -5.09 3.65 -10.99
N SER A 9 -5.39 3.57 -12.29
CA SER A 9 -4.93 4.58 -13.28
C SER A 9 -5.57 5.96 -13.11
N SER A 10 -6.86 6.02 -12.79
CA SER A 10 -7.58 7.30 -12.59
C SER A 10 -7.23 7.98 -11.26
N GLN A 11 -6.90 7.21 -10.22
CA GLN A 11 -6.55 7.73 -8.89
C GLN A 11 -5.03 7.82 -8.65
N ASN A 12 -4.21 7.10 -9.41
CA ASN A 12 -2.75 7.07 -9.26
C ASN A 12 -2.15 8.47 -9.33
N GLY A 13 -2.60 9.31 -10.28
CA GLY A 13 -2.04 10.64 -10.44
C GLY A 13 -2.21 11.54 -9.21
N THR A 14 -3.30 11.36 -8.45
CA THR A 14 -3.60 12.14 -7.23
C THR A 14 -2.93 11.52 -6.00
N ILE A 15 -3.02 10.19 -5.86
CA ILE A 15 -2.41 9.44 -4.76
C ILE A 15 -0.89 9.60 -4.79
N VAL A 16 -0.27 9.46 -5.97
CA VAL A 16 1.19 9.61 -6.14
C VAL A 16 1.67 11.00 -5.76
N ARG A 17 0.98 12.07 -6.20
CA ARG A 17 1.30 13.44 -5.79
C ARG A 17 1.16 13.66 -4.29
N GLN A 18 0.17 13.04 -3.67
CA GLN A 18 -0.04 13.15 -2.24
C GLN A 18 1.05 12.40 -1.45
N LEU A 19 1.41 11.19 -1.88
CA LEU A 19 2.53 10.44 -1.31
C LEU A 19 3.84 11.19 -1.50
N ALA A 20 4.06 11.79 -2.68
CA ALA A 20 5.22 12.64 -2.95
C ALA A 20 5.34 13.77 -1.92
N GLY A 21 4.28 14.55 -1.73
CA GLY A 21 4.24 15.61 -0.73
C GLY A 21 4.41 15.11 0.72
N GLN A 22 3.78 13.99 1.08
CA GLN A 22 3.84 13.43 2.44
C GLN A 22 5.24 12.91 2.80
N PHE A 23 5.97 12.36 1.84
CA PHE A 23 7.27 11.71 2.08
C PHE A 23 8.46 12.53 1.57
N GLY A 24 8.24 13.76 1.10
CA GLY A 24 9.29 14.62 0.56
C GLY A 24 9.94 14.06 -0.71
N LEU A 25 9.21 13.28 -1.48
CA LEU A 25 9.64 12.72 -2.76
C LEU A 25 9.15 13.61 -3.90
N ASN A 26 9.80 13.53 -5.06
CA ASN A 26 9.20 14.04 -6.28
C ASN A 26 8.19 13.04 -6.88
N ASP A 27 7.34 13.50 -7.79
CA ASP A 27 6.29 12.69 -8.41
C ASP A 27 6.85 11.43 -9.09
N GLN A 28 8.02 11.53 -9.73
CA GLN A 28 8.65 10.38 -10.38
C GLN A 28 9.10 9.32 -9.38
N GLN A 29 9.72 9.74 -8.27
CA GLN A 29 10.15 8.87 -7.17
C GLN A 29 8.95 8.18 -6.52
N ALA A 30 7.89 8.93 -6.21
CA ALA A 30 6.67 8.36 -5.65
C ALA A 30 6.04 7.34 -6.62
N GLN A 31 5.95 7.66 -7.91
CA GLN A 31 5.45 6.74 -8.93
C GLN A 31 6.29 5.47 -9.02
N MET A 32 7.63 5.60 -9.02
CA MET A 32 8.54 4.45 -9.05
C MET A 32 8.36 3.57 -7.81
N ALA A 33 8.28 4.17 -6.63
CA ALA A 33 8.06 3.44 -5.38
C ALA A 33 6.75 2.65 -5.40
N VAL A 34 5.64 3.27 -5.83
CA VAL A 34 4.34 2.61 -6.01
C VAL A 34 4.48 1.44 -6.99
N ASN A 35 5.06 1.67 -8.16
CA ASN A 35 5.23 0.66 -9.20
C ASN A 35 6.05 -0.56 -8.74
N GLN A 36 7.05 -0.36 -7.86
CA GLN A 36 7.87 -1.44 -7.33
C GLN A 36 7.19 -2.24 -6.21
N MET A 37 6.29 -1.61 -5.45
CA MET A 37 5.61 -2.26 -4.33
C MET A 37 4.30 -2.95 -4.73
N LEU A 38 3.58 -2.43 -5.73
CA LEU A 38 2.30 -2.96 -6.22
C LEU A 38 2.34 -4.46 -6.58
N PRO A 39 3.35 -5.00 -7.30
CA PRO A 39 3.39 -6.42 -7.63
C PRO A 39 3.42 -7.33 -6.40
N ALA A 40 4.08 -6.90 -5.32
CA ALA A 40 4.11 -7.67 -4.09
C ALA A 40 2.75 -7.66 -3.40
N LEU A 41 2.12 -6.49 -3.27
CA LEU A 41 0.77 -6.34 -2.72
C LEU A 41 -0.24 -7.21 -3.47
N ALA A 42 -0.24 -7.13 -4.80
CA ALA A 42 -1.14 -7.91 -5.65
C ALA A 42 -0.96 -9.43 -5.45
N ARG A 43 0.28 -9.91 -5.27
CA ARG A 43 0.54 -11.32 -4.95
C ARG A 43 0.02 -11.69 -3.57
N GLY A 44 0.22 -10.86 -2.55
CA GLY A 44 -0.25 -11.13 -1.19
C GLY A 44 -1.78 -11.18 -1.11
N VAL A 45 -2.46 -10.24 -1.78
CA VAL A 45 -3.92 -10.26 -1.91
C VAL A 45 -4.37 -11.53 -2.62
N ARG A 46 -3.78 -11.84 -3.78
CA ARG A 46 -4.12 -13.07 -4.53
C ARG A 46 -3.96 -14.32 -3.67
N ASN A 47 -2.90 -14.42 -2.88
CA ASN A 47 -2.67 -15.57 -2.00
C ASN A 47 -3.77 -15.71 -0.94
N ASN A 48 -4.22 -14.59 -0.36
CA ASN A 48 -5.34 -14.61 0.59
C ASN A 48 -6.66 -15.00 -0.06
N THR A 49 -6.89 -14.59 -1.32
CA THR A 49 -8.13 -14.95 -2.05
C THR A 49 -8.18 -16.40 -2.55
N GLN A 50 -7.10 -17.17 -2.43
CA GLN A 50 -7.08 -18.58 -2.85
C GLN A 50 -7.82 -19.50 -1.88
N THR A 51 -8.08 -19.06 -0.64
CA THR A 51 -8.80 -19.83 0.37
C THR A 51 -9.94 -19.01 0.95
N GLU A 52 -11.03 -19.70 1.32
CA GLU A 52 -12.20 -19.06 1.94
C GLU A 52 -11.83 -18.37 3.26
N SER A 53 -10.99 -19.02 4.07
CA SER A 53 -10.51 -18.45 5.34
C SER A 53 -9.60 -17.22 5.15
N GLY A 54 -8.71 -17.24 4.15
CA GLY A 54 -7.85 -16.10 3.82
C GLY A 54 -8.64 -14.91 3.30
N LEU A 55 -9.63 -15.15 2.44
CA LEU A 55 -10.54 -14.13 1.95
C LEU A 55 -11.34 -13.50 3.10
N GLN A 56 -11.93 -14.32 3.98
CA GLN A 56 -12.69 -13.82 5.12
C GLN A 56 -11.82 -13.00 6.09
N SER A 57 -10.59 -13.45 6.33
CA SER A 57 -9.63 -12.72 7.16
C SER A 57 -9.29 -11.34 6.57
N LEU A 58 -9.01 -11.30 5.27
CA LEU A 58 -8.73 -10.05 4.55
C LEU A 58 -9.94 -9.11 4.55
N MET A 59 -11.15 -9.62 4.30
CA MET A 59 -12.39 -8.83 4.34
C MET A 59 -12.64 -8.25 5.74
N SER A 60 -12.41 -9.04 6.79
CA SER A 60 -12.58 -8.59 8.17
C SER A 60 -11.60 -7.46 8.51
N ALA A 61 -10.36 -7.54 8.03
CA ALA A 61 -9.36 -6.48 8.23
C ALA A 61 -9.77 -5.17 7.54
N LEU A 62 -10.28 -5.26 6.31
CA LEU A 62 -10.75 -4.10 5.54
C LEU A 62 -11.97 -3.42 6.20
N GLN A 63 -12.87 -4.20 6.80
CA GLN A 63 -14.03 -3.68 7.54
C GLN A 63 -13.64 -2.96 8.84
N GLN A 64 -12.61 -3.45 9.53
CA GLN A 64 -12.18 -2.89 10.81
C GLN A 64 -11.43 -1.56 10.69
N GLY A 65 -10.67 -1.35 9.62
CA GLY A 65 -9.84 -0.15 9.46
C GLY A 65 -10.54 1.10 8.90
N ASN A 66 -11.88 1.13 8.85
CA ASN A 66 -12.69 2.28 8.42
C ASN A 66 -12.18 2.97 7.12
N HIS A 67 -11.83 2.18 6.11
CA HIS A 67 -11.11 2.69 4.93
C HIS A 67 -11.92 3.64 4.05
N SER A 68 -13.24 3.66 4.22
CA SER A 68 -14.13 4.62 3.58
C SER A 68 -13.72 6.07 3.87
N ARG A 69 -13.10 6.34 5.03
CA ARG A 69 -12.60 7.68 5.39
C ARG A 69 -11.44 8.15 4.51
N TYR A 70 -10.58 7.23 4.05
CA TYR A 70 -9.40 7.54 3.23
C TYR A 70 -9.79 7.93 1.81
N ILE A 71 -10.85 7.31 1.28
CA ILE A 71 -11.40 7.61 -0.04
C ILE A 71 -12.10 8.97 -0.02
N ASN A 72 -12.89 9.24 1.03
CA ASN A 72 -13.66 10.48 1.14
C ASN A 72 -12.82 11.68 1.59
N GLN A 73 -11.70 11.44 2.28
CA GLN A 73 -10.90 12.50 2.88
C GLN A 73 -9.41 12.19 2.70
N PRO A 74 -8.83 12.48 1.52
CA PRO A 74 -7.45 12.13 1.22
C PRO A 74 -6.45 12.68 2.25
N SER A 75 -6.72 13.85 2.86
CA SER A 75 -5.89 14.43 3.93
C SER A 75 -5.64 13.48 5.12
N SER A 76 -6.53 12.51 5.34
CA SER A 76 -6.36 11.50 6.38
C SER A 76 -5.20 10.52 6.11
N LEU A 77 -4.63 10.45 4.90
CA LEU A 77 -3.44 9.63 4.62
C LEU A 77 -2.22 10.02 5.48
N ALA A 78 -2.17 11.26 5.97
CA ALA A 78 -1.15 11.74 6.90
C ALA A 78 -1.35 11.29 8.35
N ASP A 79 -2.55 10.83 8.71
CA ASP A 79 -2.90 10.43 10.08
C ASP A 79 -2.11 9.18 10.52
N PRO A 80 -1.51 9.18 11.72
CA PRO A 80 -0.97 7.97 12.34
C PRO A 80 -1.92 6.77 12.31
N ALA A 81 -3.24 6.97 12.45
CA ALA A 81 -4.23 5.91 12.39
C ALA A 81 -4.22 5.17 11.03
N THR A 82 -4.01 5.88 9.92
CA THR A 82 -3.89 5.28 8.58
C THR A 82 -2.73 4.29 8.51
N LYS A 83 -1.60 4.65 9.12
CA LYS A 83 -0.44 3.76 9.18
C LYS A 83 -0.71 2.53 10.04
N ILE A 84 -1.49 2.66 11.11
CA ILE A 84 -1.85 1.54 11.99
C ILE A 84 -2.76 0.57 11.23
N ASP A 85 -3.81 1.10 10.60
CA ASP A 85 -4.78 0.32 9.83
C ASP A 85 -4.10 -0.40 8.67
N GLY A 86 -3.29 0.33 7.89
CA GLY A 86 -2.51 -0.23 6.79
C GLY A 86 -1.59 -1.36 7.25
N ASN A 87 -0.90 -1.19 8.38
CA ASN A 87 -0.05 -2.25 8.92
C ASN A 87 -0.83 -3.50 9.34
N ALA A 88 -2.07 -3.36 9.81
CA ALA A 88 -2.93 -4.49 10.11
C ALA A 88 -3.27 -5.26 8.82
N ILE A 89 -3.72 -4.57 7.77
CA ILE A 89 -4.02 -5.18 6.46
C ILE A 89 -2.78 -5.88 5.89
N LEU A 90 -1.61 -5.22 5.92
CA LEU A 90 -0.36 -5.80 5.44
C LEU A 90 0.01 -7.07 6.22
N GLY A 91 -0.34 -7.15 7.50
CA GLY A 91 -0.21 -8.36 8.30
C GLY A 91 -1.01 -9.53 7.72
N HIS A 92 -2.23 -9.29 7.24
CA HIS A 92 -3.04 -10.30 6.57
C HIS A 92 -2.54 -10.59 5.14
N ILE A 93 -2.28 -9.55 4.35
CA ILE A 93 -1.80 -9.67 2.96
C ILE A 93 -0.50 -10.48 2.87
N PHE A 94 0.44 -10.22 3.77
CA PHE A 94 1.78 -10.79 3.71
C PHE A 94 2.05 -11.87 4.77
N GLY A 95 1.19 -12.04 5.77
CA GLY A 95 1.36 -12.98 6.87
C GLY A 95 2.46 -12.59 7.88
N SER A 96 3.43 -11.76 7.49
CA SER A 96 4.48 -11.28 8.40
C SER A 96 5.02 -9.91 8.02
N LYS A 97 5.44 -9.14 9.04
CA LYS A 97 6.12 -7.85 8.85
C LYS A 97 7.46 -7.98 8.12
N ASP A 98 8.08 -9.16 8.13
CA ASP A 98 9.33 -9.42 7.41
C ASP A 98 9.15 -9.34 5.90
N VAL A 99 8.00 -9.79 5.38
CA VAL A 99 7.70 -9.68 3.96
C VAL A 99 7.56 -8.20 3.58
N SER A 100 6.80 -7.40 4.36
CA SER A 100 6.69 -5.95 4.14
C SER A 100 8.05 -5.26 4.12
N ARG A 101 8.93 -5.61 5.06
CA ARG A 101 10.31 -5.09 5.11
C ARG A 101 11.11 -5.48 3.87
N ARG A 102 11.01 -6.73 3.39
CA ARG A 102 11.69 -7.18 2.17
C ARG A 102 11.15 -6.48 0.92
N VAL A 103 9.85 -6.20 0.86
CA VAL A 103 9.25 -5.42 -0.24
C VAL A 103 9.85 -4.02 -0.29
N ALA A 104 9.92 -3.33 0.85
CA ALA A 104 10.56 -2.01 0.93
C ALA A 104 12.06 -2.06 0.60
N SER A 105 12.82 -3.04 1.10
CA SER A 105 14.25 -3.19 0.78
C SER A 105 14.50 -3.53 -0.69
N ARG A 106 13.58 -4.23 -1.36
CA ARG A 106 13.67 -4.46 -2.81
C ARG A 106 13.40 -3.17 -3.56
N ALA A 107 12.34 -2.45 -3.22
CA ALA A 107 12.01 -1.18 -3.85
C ALA A 107 13.13 -0.14 -3.65
N GLU A 108 13.85 -0.15 -2.52
CA GLU A 108 15.01 0.71 -2.29
C GLU A 108 16.11 0.48 -3.34
N LYS A 109 16.44 -0.78 -3.63
CA LYS A 109 17.47 -1.13 -4.62
C LYS A 109 17.11 -0.70 -6.03
N GLU A 110 15.83 -0.75 -6.38
CA GLU A 110 15.34 -0.44 -7.73
C GLU A 110 15.09 1.07 -7.94
N THR A 111 14.79 1.81 -6.86
CA THR A 111 14.38 3.22 -6.94
C THR A 111 15.40 4.21 -6.38
N GLY A 112 16.35 3.74 -5.57
CA GLY A 112 17.25 4.61 -4.80
C GLY A 112 16.59 5.34 -3.64
N ILE A 113 15.30 5.11 -3.37
CA ILE A 113 14.57 5.72 -2.25
C ILE A 113 14.88 4.92 -0.98
N GLY A 114 15.28 5.60 0.09
CA GLY A 114 15.66 4.95 1.34
C GLY A 114 14.56 4.03 1.89
N SER A 115 14.94 2.84 2.33
CA SER A 115 13.97 1.82 2.81
C SER A 115 13.15 2.29 4.01
N THR A 116 13.63 3.25 4.80
CA THR A 116 12.84 3.87 5.87
C THR A 116 11.61 4.57 5.31
N VAL A 117 11.77 5.37 4.24
CA VAL A 117 10.66 6.05 3.56
C VAL A 117 9.70 5.02 2.96
N LEU A 118 10.24 4.03 2.24
CA LEU A 118 9.43 2.98 1.60
C LEU A 118 8.64 2.14 2.61
N LYS A 119 9.21 1.84 3.80
CA LYS A 119 8.50 1.15 4.89
C LYS A 119 7.35 1.99 5.45
N GLN A 120 7.48 3.31 5.46
CA GLN A 120 6.42 4.21 5.92
C GLN A 120 5.37 4.45 4.84
N MET A 121 5.77 4.37 3.57
CA MET A 121 4.91 4.53 2.41
C MET A 121 4.05 3.30 2.16
N LEU A 122 4.60 2.09 2.36
CA LEU A 122 3.90 0.83 2.06
C LEU A 122 2.53 0.66 2.77
N PRO A 123 2.33 1.03 4.04
CA PRO A 123 1.03 0.93 4.71
C PRO A 123 0.00 1.99 4.28
N VAL A 124 0.41 3.04 3.57
CA VAL A 124 -0.51 4.10 3.11
C VAL A 124 -0.87 3.97 1.62
N LEU A 125 -0.41 2.90 0.96
CA LEU A 125 -0.81 2.49 -0.39
C LEU A 125 -2.11 1.71 -0.35
#